data_AF-A0A800H926-F1
#
_entry.id   AF-A0A800H926-F1
#
_cell.length_a   1.000
_cell.length_b   1.000
_cell.length_c   1.000
_cell.angle_alpha   90.00
_cell.angle_beta   90.00
_cell.angle_gamma   90.00
#
_symmetry.space_group_name_H-M   'P 1'
#
loop_
_entity.id
_entity.type
_entity.pdbx_description
1 polymer ?
#
loop_
_entity_poly.entity_id
_entity_poly.type
_entity_poly.pdbx_seq_one_letter_code
_entity_poly.pdbx_strand_id
1 'polypeptide(L)'
;MNRSIKLLSLIFVSTILMAETKVTILSSSQDRLVIQLTCDLETPEDLAPIDFLIGLPNTALPQISTQAEQTSNHFFNDIRFHKTEWIHQQKVNGLHTGTLRISPQSDEKDYHTIQTITIHLNGSGNQKSRITPNQQKLLSPKIANWTVAKNWIKPRKHSLAKIQKLPDGHWIQMILPKDGIYKISGEELLKHISSSNNFDPRSIMLFTGSAFGRDRTYNLTQKISSNVTIPENLLELPISIQGESDGNLENNDILYFYGQGASGFDQDIDKIHWHQNLYFTESTYWLLIPSNTSLRG
;
A
#
# COMPACT_ATOMS: atom_id res chain seq x y z
N MET A 1 -31.71 -15.96 60.31
CA MET A 1 -31.82 -16.43 58.92
C MET A 1 -30.45 -16.23 58.25
N ASN A 2 -29.51 -17.16 58.50
CA ASN A 2 -28.13 -17.05 57.99
C ASN A 2 -27.99 -17.87 56.71
N ARG A 3 -27.85 -17.18 55.56
CA ARG A 3 -27.55 -17.82 54.29
C ARG A 3 -26.04 -18.04 54.19
N SER A 4 -25.62 -19.30 54.25
CA SER A 4 -24.27 -19.72 53.89
C SER A 4 -24.14 -19.75 52.36
N ILE A 5 -23.22 -18.95 51.83
CA ILE A 5 -22.82 -18.99 50.42
C ILE A 5 -21.73 -20.05 50.30
N LYS A 6 -22.05 -21.19 49.69
CA LYS A 6 -21.04 -22.18 49.26
C LYS A 6 -20.49 -21.73 47.91
N LEU A 7 -19.26 -21.25 47.90
CA LEU A 7 -18.51 -20.94 46.68
C LEU A 7 -17.97 -22.27 46.11
N LEU A 8 -18.50 -22.70 44.98
CA LEU A 8 -18.03 -23.87 44.25
C LEU A 8 -16.84 -23.44 43.37
N SER A 9 -15.61 -23.77 43.74
CA SER A 9 -14.43 -23.53 42.90
C SER A 9 -14.31 -24.61 41.84
N LEU A 10 -14.64 -24.25 40.60
CA LEU A 10 -14.42 -25.10 39.42
C LEU A 10 -12.93 -25.03 39.04
N ILE A 11 -12.17 -26.10 39.29
CA ILE A 11 -10.80 -26.24 38.82
C ILE A 11 -10.85 -26.71 37.37
N PHE A 12 -10.58 -25.81 36.42
CA PHE A 12 -10.30 -26.17 35.03
C PHE A 12 -8.87 -26.72 34.95
N VAL A 13 -8.71 -28.04 34.94
CA VAL A 13 -7.46 -28.67 34.52
C VAL A 13 -7.50 -28.75 33.00
N SER A 14 -6.98 -27.71 32.33
CA SER A 14 -6.68 -27.82 30.90
C SER A 14 -5.39 -28.62 30.76
N THR A 15 -5.48 -29.90 30.43
CA THR A 15 -4.35 -30.65 29.88
C THR A 15 -4.05 -30.06 28.51
N ILE A 16 -3.10 -29.11 28.46
CA ILE A 16 -2.53 -28.68 27.20
C ILE A 16 -1.68 -29.85 26.72
N LEU A 17 -2.16 -30.58 25.70
CA LEU A 17 -1.32 -31.46 24.89
C LEU A 17 -0.30 -30.55 24.20
N MET A 18 0.88 -30.40 24.82
CA MET A 18 2.01 -29.77 24.18
C MET A 18 2.64 -30.84 23.29
N ALA A 19 2.78 -30.56 21.98
CA ALA A 19 3.72 -31.32 21.18
C ALA A 19 5.13 -31.14 21.78
N GLU A 20 5.88 -32.23 21.94
CA GLU A 20 7.17 -32.21 22.63
C GLU A 20 8.32 -31.76 21.73
N THR A 21 8.11 -31.75 20.39
CA THR A 21 9.12 -31.24 19.46
C THR A 21 9.33 -29.74 19.64
N LYS A 22 10.50 -29.40 20.16
CA LYS A 22 10.91 -28.05 20.51
C LYS A 22 11.96 -27.53 19.55
N VAL A 23 11.79 -26.27 19.15
CA VAL A 23 12.77 -25.57 18.32
C VAL A 23 13.30 -24.37 19.08
N THR A 24 14.62 -24.26 19.12
CA THR A 24 15.33 -23.15 19.77
C THR A 24 16.31 -22.50 18.82
N ILE A 25 16.41 -21.18 18.88
CA ILE A 25 17.41 -20.43 18.11
C ILE A 25 18.67 -20.35 18.97
N LEU A 26 19.71 -21.08 18.58
CA LEU A 26 21.00 -21.08 19.27
C LEU A 26 21.79 -19.80 18.99
N SER A 27 21.79 -19.35 17.73
CA SER A 27 22.44 -18.08 17.35
C SER A 27 21.80 -17.46 16.12
N SER A 28 21.82 -16.13 16.04
CA SER A 28 21.30 -15.36 14.92
C SER A 28 22.25 -14.20 14.63
N SER A 29 22.98 -14.29 13.52
CA SER A 29 23.93 -13.27 13.05
C SER A 29 23.62 -12.86 11.60
N GLN A 30 24.39 -11.91 11.07
CA GLN A 30 24.23 -11.49 9.68
C GLN A 30 24.60 -12.61 8.69
N ASP A 31 25.56 -13.44 9.04
CA ASP A 31 26.08 -14.49 8.15
C ASP A 31 25.37 -15.82 8.34
N ARG A 32 24.93 -16.13 9.57
CA ARG A 32 24.39 -17.45 9.91
C ARG A 32 23.24 -17.38 10.90
N LEU A 33 22.29 -18.29 10.73
CA LEU A 33 21.24 -18.60 11.70
C LEU A 33 21.38 -20.07 12.07
N VAL A 34 21.51 -20.36 13.37
CA VAL A 34 21.67 -21.72 13.90
C VAL A 34 20.46 -22.03 14.77
N ILE A 35 19.77 -23.11 14.42
CA ILE A 35 18.54 -23.57 15.05
C ILE A 35 18.78 -25.00 15.54
N GLN A 36 18.32 -25.32 16.75
CA GLN A 36 18.30 -26.68 17.27
C GLN A 36 16.86 -27.16 17.38
N LEU A 37 16.61 -28.33 16.81
CA LEU A 37 15.41 -29.12 16.98
C LEU A 37 15.70 -30.20 18.03
N THR A 38 14.82 -30.31 19.01
CA THR A 38 14.79 -31.41 19.99
C THR A 38 13.45 -32.11 19.84
N CYS A 39 13.47 -33.41 19.64
CA CYS A 39 12.28 -34.26 19.48
C CYS A 39 12.33 -35.35 20.55
N ASP A 40 11.51 -35.18 21.58
CA ASP A 40 11.17 -36.20 22.55
C ASP A 40 9.91 -36.88 22.02
N LEU A 41 10.01 -38.18 21.71
CA LEU A 41 8.98 -38.89 20.93
C LEU A 41 8.00 -39.62 21.87
N GLU A 42 6.80 -39.08 22.04
CA GLU A 42 5.70 -39.74 22.76
C GLU A 42 4.56 -40.15 21.82
N THR A 43 4.29 -39.33 20.81
CA THR A 43 3.17 -39.47 19.88
C THR A 43 3.61 -39.34 18.42
N PRO A 44 2.85 -39.87 17.45
CA PRO A 44 3.13 -39.64 16.02
C PRO A 44 3.16 -38.15 15.64
N GLU A 45 2.39 -37.32 16.35
CA GLU A 45 2.32 -35.87 16.16
C GLU A 45 3.66 -35.17 16.44
N ASP A 46 4.51 -35.72 17.31
CA ASP A 46 5.84 -35.16 17.59
C ASP A 46 6.76 -35.26 16.36
N LEU A 47 6.48 -36.15 15.41
CA LEU A 47 7.21 -36.27 14.15
C LEU A 47 6.73 -35.30 13.07
N ALA A 48 5.69 -34.51 13.35
CA ALA A 48 5.18 -33.53 12.41
C ALA A 48 6.22 -32.43 12.14
N PRO A 49 6.35 -31.99 10.88
CA PRO A 49 7.26 -30.90 10.56
C PRO A 49 6.76 -29.57 11.14
N ILE A 50 7.71 -28.67 11.42
CA ILE A 50 7.44 -27.32 11.92
C ILE A 50 7.93 -26.31 10.88
N ASP A 51 7.08 -25.33 10.55
CA ASP A 51 7.36 -24.31 9.55
C ASP A 51 7.78 -22.98 10.22
N PHE A 52 8.95 -22.47 9.87
CA PHE A 52 9.50 -21.20 10.37
C PHE A 52 9.59 -20.16 9.27
N LEU A 53 9.10 -18.96 9.55
CA LEU A 53 9.31 -17.82 8.67
C LEU A 53 10.63 -17.13 9.04
N ILE A 54 11.57 -17.14 8.10
CA ILE A 54 12.93 -16.64 8.28
C ILE A 54 13.13 -15.42 7.38
N GLY A 55 13.63 -14.32 7.94
CA GLY A 55 14.03 -13.16 7.17
C GLY A 55 15.30 -13.46 6.37
N LEU A 56 15.37 -12.93 5.17
CA LEU A 56 16.46 -13.12 4.21
C LEU A 56 17.05 -11.77 3.81
N PRO A 57 18.38 -11.69 3.61
CA PRO A 57 19.03 -10.44 3.19
C PRO A 57 18.70 -10.06 1.74
N ASN A 58 18.34 -11.03 0.90
CA ASN A 58 18.04 -10.82 -0.51
C ASN A 58 17.03 -11.89 -1.01
N THR A 59 16.82 -11.96 -2.32
CA THR A 59 15.88 -12.88 -2.98
C THR A 59 16.44 -14.29 -3.21
N ALA A 60 17.71 -14.58 -2.88
CA ALA A 60 18.24 -15.93 -2.98
C ALA A 60 17.91 -16.73 -1.72
N LEU A 61 17.48 -17.98 -1.91
CA LEU A 61 17.32 -18.91 -0.79
C LEU A 61 18.71 -19.37 -0.32
N PRO A 62 19.03 -19.21 0.97
CA PRO A 62 20.33 -19.58 1.50
C PRO A 62 20.48 -21.10 1.59
N GLN A 63 21.73 -21.57 1.50
CA GLN A 63 22.07 -22.98 1.72
C GLN A 63 21.82 -23.37 3.17
N ILE A 64 21.34 -24.60 3.36
CA ILE A 64 21.06 -25.20 4.67
C ILE A 64 21.98 -26.40 4.86
N SER A 65 22.62 -26.49 6.03
CA SER A 65 23.35 -27.69 6.46
C SER A 65 22.73 -28.22 7.74
N THR A 66 22.41 -29.51 7.76
CA THR A 66 21.86 -30.22 8.92
C THR A 66 22.92 -31.13 9.52
N GLN A 67 23.05 -31.11 10.84
CA GLN A 67 23.90 -32.03 11.61
C GLN A 67 23.01 -32.75 12.61
N ALA A 68 22.98 -34.08 12.51
CA ALA A 68 22.28 -34.93 13.46
C ALA A 68 23.25 -35.34 14.57
N GLU A 69 22.85 -35.10 15.82
CA GLU A 69 23.65 -35.50 16.97
C GLU A 69 23.26 -36.89 17.45
N GLN A 70 21.97 -37.23 17.34
CA GLN A 70 21.40 -38.49 17.79
C GLN A 70 20.24 -38.91 16.87
N THR A 71 20.18 -40.20 16.54
CA THR A 71 19.14 -40.81 15.71
C THR A 71 18.49 -41.97 16.48
N SER A 72 17.18 -42.07 16.37
CA SER A 72 16.37 -43.12 16.99
C SER A 72 15.34 -43.66 15.99
N ASN A 73 14.84 -44.86 16.25
CA ASN A 73 13.79 -45.50 15.45
C ASN A 73 12.42 -45.33 16.11
N HIS A 74 11.36 -45.31 15.30
CA HIS A 74 9.97 -45.39 15.77
C HIS A 74 9.19 -46.50 15.07
N PHE A 75 8.08 -46.92 15.69
CA PHE A 75 7.25 -48.03 15.21
C PHE A 75 5.83 -47.61 14.80
N PHE A 76 5.58 -46.30 14.76
CA PHE A 76 4.32 -45.76 14.28
C PHE A 76 4.10 -46.06 12.80
N ASN A 77 2.86 -46.37 12.44
CA ASN A 77 2.43 -46.60 11.06
C ASN A 77 1.77 -45.34 10.48
N ASP A 78 1.68 -45.25 9.16
CA ASP A 78 0.98 -44.18 8.42
C ASP A 78 1.50 -42.75 8.67
N ILE A 79 2.78 -42.59 8.99
CA ILE A 79 3.40 -41.27 9.09
C ILE A 79 3.79 -40.76 7.70
N ARG A 80 3.46 -39.50 7.44
CA ARG A 80 3.91 -38.81 6.24
C ARG A 80 5.33 -38.29 6.42
N PHE A 81 6.23 -38.78 5.57
CA PHE A 81 7.59 -38.29 5.53
C PHE A 81 7.69 -36.86 4.98
N HIS A 82 8.45 -36.02 5.68
CA HIS A 82 8.72 -34.63 5.31
C HIS A 82 10.21 -34.36 5.43
N LYS A 83 10.78 -33.65 4.44
CA LYS A 83 12.19 -33.23 4.49
C LYS A 83 12.32 -31.83 5.09
N THR A 84 13.49 -31.55 5.65
CA THR A 84 13.87 -30.19 6.03
C THR A 84 14.26 -29.40 4.77
N GLU A 85 13.41 -28.47 4.34
CA GLU A 85 13.58 -27.74 3.08
C GLU A 85 12.85 -26.38 3.06
N TRP A 86 13.26 -25.50 2.15
CA TRP A 86 12.53 -24.28 1.86
C TRP A 86 11.25 -24.60 1.07
N ILE A 87 10.08 -24.30 1.64
CA ILE A 87 8.79 -24.61 1.00
C ILE A 87 8.12 -23.38 0.36
N HIS A 88 8.55 -22.18 0.75
CA HIS A 88 7.96 -20.94 0.25
C HIS A 88 8.92 -19.77 0.34
N GLN A 89 8.77 -18.79 -0.55
CA GLN A 89 9.49 -17.54 -0.52
C GLN A 89 8.57 -16.38 -0.90
N GLN A 90 8.66 -15.29 -0.16
CA GLN A 90 7.85 -14.09 -0.40
C GLN A 90 8.56 -12.83 0.11
N LYS A 91 7.91 -11.68 -0.11
CA LYS A 91 8.30 -10.40 0.47
C LYS A 91 7.19 -9.87 1.36
N VAL A 92 7.44 -9.77 2.66
CA VAL A 92 6.46 -9.30 3.65
C VAL A 92 6.88 -7.93 4.17
N ASN A 93 6.06 -6.89 3.91
CA ASN A 93 6.29 -5.52 4.39
C ASN A 93 7.72 -4.98 4.13
N GLY A 94 8.29 -5.32 2.98
CA GLY A 94 9.63 -4.87 2.58
C GLY A 94 10.77 -5.84 2.90
N LEU A 95 10.55 -6.84 3.75
CA LEU A 95 11.52 -7.88 4.09
C LEU A 95 11.36 -9.08 3.15
N HIS A 96 12.46 -9.58 2.57
CA HIS A 96 12.47 -10.88 1.91
C HIS A 96 12.41 -11.98 2.97
N THR A 97 11.58 -12.99 2.77
CA THR A 97 11.38 -14.07 3.75
C THR A 97 11.28 -15.42 3.04
N GLY A 98 11.79 -16.46 3.68
CA GLY A 98 11.57 -17.85 3.30
C GLY A 98 10.86 -18.60 4.42
N THR A 99 9.98 -19.53 4.07
CA THR A 99 9.43 -20.50 5.03
C THR A 99 10.27 -21.76 4.97
N LEU A 100 10.99 -22.04 6.05
CA LEU A 100 11.76 -23.26 6.24
C LEU A 100 10.90 -24.28 6.96
N ARG A 101 10.65 -25.41 6.29
CA ARG A 101 10.11 -26.60 6.94
C ARG A 101 11.25 -27.34 7.61
N ILE A 102 11.10 -27.67 8.89
CA ILE A 102 12.05 -28.48 9.65
C ILE A 102 11.32 -29.76 10.07
N SER A 103 11.85 -30.92 9.71
CA SER A 103 11.31 -32.20 10.15
C SER A 103 12.31 -32.93 11.06
N PRO A 104 11.84 -33.56 12.16
CA PRO A 104 12.66 -34.47 12.94
C PRO A 104 12.94 -35.78 12.18
N GLN A 105 12.12 -36.12 11.17
CA GLN A 105 12.25 -37.38 10.45
C GLN A 105 13.51 -37.37 9.57
N SER A 106 14.26 -38.48 9.60
CA SER A 106 15.43 -38.69 8.74
C SER A 106 15.15 -39.72 7.63
N ASP A 107 14.29 -40.69 7.91
CA ASP A 107 13.77 -41.68 6.97
C ASP A 107 12.34 -42.11 7.40
N GLU A 108 11.71 -43.06 6.71
CA GLU A 108 10.33 -43.52 7.00
C GLU A 108 10.14 -44.07 8.43
N LYS A 109 11.21 -44.54 9.08
CA LYS A 109 11.18 -45.12 10.44
C LYS A 109 12.19 -44.54 11.40
N ASP A 110 12.96 -43.57 10.94
CA ASP A 110 14.06 -42.98 11.70
C ASP A 110 13.82 -41.49 11.90
N TYR A 111 14.20 -41.00 13.07
CA TYR A 111 14.13 -39.58 13.42
C TYR A 111 15.35 -39.13 14.21
N HIS A 112 15.60 -37.84 14.19
CA HIS A 112 16.62 -37.17 14.99
C HIS A 112 16.01 -36.70 16.30
N THR A 113 16.52 -37.19 17.43
CA THR A 113 16.16 -36.64 18.75
C THR A 113 16.76 -35.25 18.92
N ILE A 114 17.95 -35.01 18.38
CA ILE A 114 18.59 -33.69 18.33
C ILE A 114 19.17 -33.45 16.93
N GLN A 115 18.75 -32.35 16.31
CA GLN A 115 19.24 -31.89 15.01
C GLN A 115 19.60 -30.40 15.08
N THR A 116 20.82 -30.07 14.65
CA THR A 116 21.27 -28.69 14.48
C THR A 116 21.20 -28.30 13.00
N ILE A 117 20.42 -27.25 12.70
CA ILE A 117 20.23 -26.70 11.37
C ILE A 117 20.99 -25.36 11.30
N THR A 118 21.95 -25.27 10.39
CA THR A 118 22.68 -24.03 10.10
C THR A 118 22.26 -23.48 8.74
N ILE A 119 21.89 -22.21 8.71
CA ILE A 119 21.45 -21.50 7.51
C ILE A 119 22.47 -20.41 7.19
N HIS A 120 23.02 -20.43 5.97
CA HIS A 120 24.08 -19.51 5.52
C HIS A 120 23.48 -18.28 4.82
N LEU A 121 23.18 -17.24 5.60
CA LEU A 121 22.48 -16.04 5.16
C LEU A 121 23.37 -15.10 4.33
N ASN A 122 24.67 -15.01 4.65
CA ASN A 122 25.64 -14.12 3.98
C ASN A 122 25.15 -12.66 3.84
N GLY A 123 24.54 -12.11 4.90
CA GLY A 123 23.97 -10.78 4.88
C GLY A 123 25.02 -9.68 5.00
N SER A 124 25.20 -8.84 3.97
CA SER A 124 26.05 -7.64 4.08
C SER A 124 25.30 -6.49 4.78
N GLY A 125 25.53 -6.27 6.07
CA GLY A 125 24.81 -5.28 6.85
C GLY A 125 25.44 -3.89 6.87
N ASN A 126 25.17 -3.05 5.88
CA ASN A 126 25.65 -1.65 5.90
C ASN A 126 24.57 -0.57 6.07
N GLN A 127 23.29 -0.92 6.21
CA GLN A 127 22.25 0.10 6.43
C GLN A 127 21.34 -0.26 7.60
N LYS A 128 21.47 0.48 8.71
CA LYS A 128 20.46 0.50 9.78
C LYS A 128 19.19 1.08 9.20
N SER A 129 18.23 0.22 8.89
CA SER A 129 16.93 0.68 8.42
C SER A 129 16.08 1.17 9.59
N ARG A 130 15.37 2.28 9.39
CA ARG A 130 14.37 2.76 10.35
C ARG A 130 13.10 1.93 10.20
N ILE A 131 12.87 1.01 11.14
CA ILE A 131 11.66 0.20 11.21
C ILE A 131 10.47 1.06 11.61
N THR A 132 9.37 0.92 10.88
CA THR A 132 8.09 1.56 11.23
C THR A 132 7.38 0.80 12.36
N PRO A 133 6.52 1.45 13.18
CA PRO A 133 5.77 0.76 14.24
C PRO A 133 4.93 -0.42 13.72
N ASN A 134 4.33 -0.29 12.53
CA ASN A 134 3.55 -1.36 11.90
C ASN A 134 4.43 -2.55 11.53
N GLN A 135 5.61 -2.33 10.95
CA GLN A 135 6.56 -3.40 10.66
C GLN A 135 7.02 -4.10 11.93
N GLN A 136 7.33 -3.34 12.99
CA GLN A 136 7.70 -3.92 14.28
C GLN A 136 6.59 -4.83 14.80
N LYS A 137 5.34 -4.33 14.90
CA LYS A 137 4.21 -5.08 15.45
C LYS A 137 3.87 -6.35 14.64
N LEU A 138 3.95 -6.28 13.31
CA LEU A 138 3.52 -7.36 12.42
C LEU A 138 4.60 -8.40 12.16
N LEU A 139 5.87 -7.99 12.07
CA LEU A 139 6.97 -8.88 11.68
C LEU A 139 7.71 -9.46 12.89
N SER A 140 7.91 -8.70 13.97
CA SER A 140 8.72 -9.18 15.10
C SER A 140 8.25 -10.49 15.73
N PRO A 141 6.94 -10.78 15.88
CA PRO A 141 6.51 -12.05 16.46
C PRO A 141 6.51 -13.22 15.46
N LYS A 142 6.67 -12.95 14.14
CA LYS A 142 6.55 -13.97 13.08
C LYS A 142 7.90 -14.40 12.50
N ILE A 143 8.89 -13.50 12.51
CA ILE A 143 10.19 -13.73 11.88
C ILE A 143 11.16 -14.28 12.92
N ALA A 144 11.61 -15.53 12.73
CA ALA A 144 12.50 -16.22 13.66
C ALA A 144 13.77 -15.43 13.99
N ASN A 145 14.45 -14.91 12.96
CA ASN A 145 15.69 -14.13 13.09
C ASN A 145 15.46 -12.61 13.11
N TRP A 146 14.34 -12.13 13.66
CA TRP A 146 13.96 -10.71 13.63
C TRP A 146 15.05 -9.75 14.13
N THR A 147 15.81 -10.16 15.16
CA THR A 147 16.90 -9.38 15.76
C THR A 147 17.93 -8.88 14.74
N VAL A 148 18.18 -9.68 13.70
CA VAL A 148 19.08 -9.37 12.59
C VAL A 148 18.27 -8.90 11.37
N ALA A 149 17.21 -9.63 11.02
CA ALA A 149 16.49 -9.46 9.77
C ALA A 149 15.83 -8.09 9.59
N LYS A 150 15.48 -7.41 10.69
CA LYS A 150 14.99 -6.02 10.66
C LYS A 150 15.93 -5.07 9.90
N ASN A 151 17.23 -5.34 9.91
CA ASN A 151 18.22 -4.50 9.22
C ASN A 151 18.27 -4.72 7.70
N TRP A 152 17.57 -5.73 7.16
CA TRP A 152 17.51 -6.00 5.71
C TRP A 152 16.31 -5.35 5.01
N ILE A 153 15.42 -4.71 5.76
CA ILE A 153 14.30 -3.95 5.20
C ILE A 153 14.83 -2.67 4.58
N LYS A 154 14.69 -2.47 3.27
CA LYS A 154 15.14 -1.21 2.65
C LYS A 154 14.19 -0.05 2.99
N PRO A 155 14.69 1.15 3.33
CA PRO A 155 13.84 2.31 3.53
C PRO A 155 13.12 2.65 2.22
N ARG A 156 11.83 2.97 2.32
CA ARG A 156 11.06 3.43 1.16
C ARG A 156 11.52 4.83 0.80
N LYS A 157 12.14 4.99 -0.37
CA LYS A 157 12.38 6.32 -0.95
C LYS A 157 11.03 6.86 -1.42
N HIS A 158 10.47 7.81 -0.69
CA HIS A 158 9.35 8.60 -1.18
C HIS A 158 9.92 9.79 -1.95
N SER A 159 9.83 9.76 -3.28
CA SER A 159 9.89 11.00 -4.04
C SER A 159 8.49 11.59 -4.02
N LEU A 160 8.33 12.77 -3.42
CA LEU A 160 7.14 13.56 -3.71
C LEU A 160 7.21 13.89 -5.19
N ALA A 161 6.24 13.43 -5.97
CA ALA A 161 6.01 13.99 -7.29
C ALA A 161 5.57 15.44 -7.05
N LYS A 162 6.54 16.38 -7.07
CA LYS A 162 6.22 17.80 -6.99
C LYS A 162 5.41 18.13 -8.24
N ILE A 163 4.21 18.64 -8.01
CA ILE A 163 3.20 19.03 -9.00
C ILE A 163 3.83 20.03 -9.99
N GLN A 164 3.31 20.10 -11.22
CA GLN A 164 3.54 21.22 -12.12
C GLN A 164 3.32 22.54 -11.37
N LYS A 165 4.27 23.47 -11.49
CA LYS A 165 4.16 24.77 -10.84
C LYS A 165 3.14 25.61 -11.65
N LEU A 166 1.91 25.70 -11.15
CA LEU A 166 0.91 26.61 -11.69
C LEU A 166 1.39 28.07 -11.53
N PRO A 167 1.03 28.98 -12.44
CA PRO A 167 1.36 30.39 -12.31
C PRO A 167 0.77 31.01 -11.05
N ASP A 168 1.48 31.98 -10.48
CA ASP A 168 0.93 32.82 -9.42
C ASP A 168 -0.14 33.75 -10.02
N GLY A 169 -1.23 34.00 -9.28
CA GLY A 169 -2.33 34.81 -9.77
C GLY A 169 -3.54 34.86 -8.83
N HIS A 170 -4.59 35.53 -9.28
CA HIS A 170 -5.87 35.60 -8.59
C HIS A 170 -6.75 34.42 -9.00
N TRP A 171 -7.19 33.64 -8.02
CA TRP A 171 -8.02 32.45 -8.22
C TRP A 171 -9.48 32.77 -7.87
N ILE A 172 -10.38 32.43 -8.78
CA ILE A 172 -11.83 32.60 -8.60
C ILE A 172 -12.48 31.22 -8.63
N GLN A 173 -13.23 30.90 -7.58
CA GLN A 173 -14.02 29.67 -7.51
C GLN A 173 -15.37 29.90 -8.17
N MET A 174 -15.72 29.02 -9.11
CA MET A 174 -17.02 28.99 -9.77
C MET A 174 -17.74 27.70 -9.46
N ILE A 175 -19.03 27.81 -9.14
CA ILE A 175 -19.88 26.68 -8.78
C ILE A 175 -20.90 26.47 -9.91
N LEU A 176 -20.87 25.29 -10.52
CA LEU A 176 -21.68 24.94 -11.68
C LEU A 176 -22.67 23.82 -11.31
N PRO A 177 -23.99 24.05 -11.42
CA PRO A 177 -24.98 23.05 -11.05
C PRO A 177 -25.30 22.05 -12.17
N LYS A 178 -24.97 22.36 -13.43
CA LYS A 178 -25.40 21.56 -14.59
C LYS A 178 -24.38 21.63 -15.73
N ASP A 179 -24.53 20.73 -16.70
CA ASP A 179 -23.78 20.79 -17.95
C ASP A 179 -24.24 21.98 -18.80
N GLY A 180 -23.30 22.66 -19.46
CA GLY A 180 -23.64 23.69 -20.42
C GLY A 180 -22.48 24.58 -20.83
N ILE A 181 -22.78 25.47 -21.77
CA ILE A 181 -21.91 26.59 -22.13
C ILE A 181 -22.19 27.73 -21.16
N TYR A 182 -21.14 28.18 -20.49
CA TYR A 182 -21.15 29.31 -19.57
C TYR A 182 -20.44 30.50 -20.20
N LYS A 183 -20.84 31.69 -19.78
CA LYS A 183 -20.23 32.95 -20.22
C LYS A 183 -19.90 33.83 -19.04
N ILE A 184 -18.79 34.56 -19.13
CA ILE A 184 -18.37 35.59 -18.19
C ILE A 184 -18.10 36.85 -19.02
N SER A 185 -18.71 37.97 -18.65
CA SER A 185 -18.46 39.24 -19.32
C SER A 185 -17.11 39.82 -18.92
N GLY A 186 -16.50 40.58 -19.82
CA GLY A 186 -15.28 41.32 -19.54
C GLY A 186 -15.45 42.30 -18.39
N GLU A 187 -16.62 42.96 -18.28
CA GLU A 187 -16.97 43.79 -17.13
C GLU A 187 -16.85 43.03 -15.78
N GLU A 188 -17.28 41.76 -15.73
CA GLU A 188 -17.17 40.96 -14.50
C GLU A 188 -15.72 40.58 -14.20
N LEU A 189 -14.96 40.19 -15.23
CA LEU A 189 -13.54 39.86 -15.12
C LEU A 189 -12.71 41.06 -14.64
N LEU A 190 -13.00 42.25 -15.16
CA LEU A 190 -12.30 43.49 -14.81
C LEU A 190 -12.46 43.87 -13.33
N LYS A 191 -13.54 43.46 -12.66
CA LYS A 191 -13.70 43.65 -11.19
C LYS A 191 -12.61 42.94 -10.37
N HIS A 192 -12.03 41.88 -10.92
CA HIS A 192 -11.02 41.06 -10.28
C HIS A 192 -9.58 41.40 -10.73
N ILE A 193 -9.42 42.33 -11.68
CA ILE A 193 -8.12 42.72 -12.23
C ILE A 193 -7.74 44.09 -11.68
N SER A 194 -6.73 44.12 -10.81
CA SER A 194 -6.32 45.34 -10.12
C SER A 194 -5.48 46.32 -10.96
N SER A 195 -5.06 45.93 -12.17
CA SER A 195 -4.22 46.76 -13.06
C SER A 195 -5.03 47.22 -14.26
N SER A 196 -5.33 48.52 -14.31
CA SER A 196 -6.02 49.14 -15.43
C SER A 196 -5.03 49.41 -16.57
N ASN A 197 -5.38 48.86 -17.74
CA ASN A 197 -4.79 49.01 -19.07
C ASN A 197 -3.73 47.95 -19.41
N ASN A 198 -4.06 47.13 -20.42
CA ASN A 198 -3.25 46.09 -21.06
C ASN A 198 -3.23 44.71 -20.40
N PHE A 199 -4.40 44.25 -19.91
CA PHE A 199 -4.57 42.85 -19.54
C PHE A 199 -4.99 42.04 -20.78
N ASP A 200 -4.16 41.08 -21.18
CA ASP A 200 -4.48 40.19 -22.30
C ASP A 200 -5.37 39.03 -21.81
N PRO A 201 -6.65 38.97 -22.25
CA PRO A 201 -7.58 37.99 -21.72
C PRO A 201 -7.21 36.55 -22.09
N ARG A 202 -6.36 36.35 -23.10
CA ARG A 202 -5.82 35.03 -23.49
C ARG A 202 -4.85 34.44 -22.47
N SER A 203 -4.49 35.20 -21.43
CA SER A 203 -3.70 34.70 -20.30
C SER A 203 -4.55 34.00 -19.24
N ILE A 204 -5.88 34.18 -19.27
CA ILE A 204 -6.80 33.54 -18.31
C ILE A 204 -6.79 32.03 -18.54
N MET A 205 -6.73 31.28 -17.46
CA MET A 205 -6.73 29.81 -17.47
C MET A 205 -7.97 29.30 -16.71
N LEU A 206 -8.56 28.21 -17.18
CA LEU A 206 -9.69 27.57 -16.53
C LEU A 206 -9.31 26.16 -16.10
N PHE A 207 -9.56 25.83 -14.85
CA PHE A 207 -9.24 24.51 -14.30
C PHE A 207 -10.45 23.83 -13.68
N THR A 208 -10.45 22.50 -13.72
CA THR A 208 -11.35 21.66 -12.92
C THR A 208 -10.64 20.39 -12.45
N GLY A 209 -11.28 19.64 -11.55
CA GLY A 209 -10.76 18.34 -11.15
C GLY A 209 -10.80 17.34 -12.31
N SER A 210 -9.95 16.30 -12.28
CA SER A 210 -9.86 15.30 -13.36
C SER A 210 -11.14 14.52 -13.69
N ALA A 211 -12.20 14.67 -12.89
CA ALA A 211 -13.52 14.09 -13.14
C ALA A 211 -14.46 15.07 -13.86
N PHE A 212 -13.97 16.24 -14.27
CA PHE A 212 -14.70 17.28 -14.99
C PHE A 212 -16.03 17.67 -14.28
N GLY A 213 -16.07 17.66 -12.95
CA GLY A 213 -17.28 17.93 -12.18
C GLY A 213 -18.07 16.69 -11.74
N ARG A 214 -17.84 15.51 -12.33
CA ARG A 214 -18.42 14.24 -11.87
C ARG A 214 -17.75 13.71 -10.59
N ASP A 215 -18.38 12.73 -9.93
CA ASP A 215 -17.73 12.03 -8.83
C ASP A 215 -16.68 11.02 -9.32
N ARG A 216 -15.60 10.87 -8.55
CA ARG A 216 -14.55 9.86 -8.81
C ARG A 216 -14.96 8.47 -8.33
N THR A 217 -15.91 8.38 -7.42
CA THR A 217 -16.30 7.14 -6.75
C THR A 217 -16.82 6.12 -7.76
N TYR A 218 -17.63 6.54 -8.73
CA TYR A 218 -18.13 5.68 -9.79
C TYR A 218 -17.01 4.92 -10.52
N ASN A 219 -15.98 5.63 -10.99
CA ASN A 219 -14.85 5.00 -11.70
C ASN A 219 -14.01 4.09 -10.79
N LEU A 220 -13.85 4.46 -9.51
CA LEU A 220 -13.07 3.68 -8.54
C LEU A 220 -13.79 2.41 -8.08
N THR A 221 -15.12 2.43 -7.96
CA THR A 221 -15.90 1.25 -7.53
C THR A 221 -16.11 0.27 -8.67
N GLN A 222 -16.15 0.74 -9.92
CA GLN A 222 -16.32 -0.13 -11.09
C GLN A 222 -15.01 -0.74 -11.62
N LYS A 223 -13.84 -0.18 -11.27
CA LYS A 223 -12.52 -0.68 -11.71
C LYS A 223 -11.73 -1.27 -10.53
N ILE A 224 -11.77 -2.60 -10.39
CA ILE A 224 -10.81 -3.34 -9.55
C ILE A 224 -9.49 -3.44 -10.33
N SER A 225 -8.64 -2.40 -10.27
CA SER A 225 -7.30 -2.47 -10.86
C SER A 225 -6.21 -2.14 -9.84
N SER A 226 -5.14 -2.92 -9.86
CA SER A 226 -3.98 -2.80 -8.97
C SER A 226 -3.01 -1.67 -9.35
N ASN A 227 -3.21 -1.02 -10.51
CA ASN A 227 -2.33 0.02 -11.06
C ASN A 227 -3.04 1.38 -11.16
N VAL A 228 -3.62 1.86 -10.05
CA VAL A 228 -4.22 3.20 -10.03
C VAL A 228 -3.11 4.24 -10.00
N THR A 229 -2.94 4.96 -11.12
CA THR A 229 -2.13 6.17 -11.15
C THR A 229 -2.90 7.28 -10.43
N ILE A 230 -2.22 8.08 -9.60
CA ILE A 230 -2.84 9.24 -8.96
C ILE A 230 -3.24 10.20 -10.08
N PRO A 231 -4.54 10.48 -10.29
CA PRO A 231 -4.96 11.39 -11.34
C PRO A 231 -4.47 12.80 -11.05
N GLU A 232 -4.29 13.59 -12.10
CA GLU A 232 -3.93 15.00 -11.95
C GLU A 232 -4.97 15.74 -11.09
N ASN A 233 -4.49 16.69 -10.29
CA ASN A 233 -5.36 17.40 -9.36
C ASN A 233 -6.26 18.39 -10.12
N LEU A 234 -5.65 19.28 -10.89
CA LEU A 234 -6.31 20.28 -11.73
C LEU A 234 -5.94 20.02 -13.18
N LEU A 235 -6.95 19.94 -14.04
CA LEU A 235 -6.84 19.88 -15.49
C LEU A 235 -7.24 21.24 -16.06
N GLU A 236 -6.42 21.77 -16.95
CA GLU A 236 -6.74 22.97 -17.72
C GLU A 236 -7.79 22.65 -18.78
N LEU A 237 -8.76 23.54 -18.93
CA LEU A 237 -9.84 23.43 -19.89
C LEU A 237 -9.71 24.53 -20.95
N PRO A 238 -10.04 24.21 -22.21
CA PRO A 238 -10.08 25.22 -23.26
C PRO A 238 -11.18 26.23 -22.96
N ILE A 239 -10.84 27.50 -23.17
CA ILE A 239 -11.77 28.64 -23.15
C ILE A 239 -11.79 29.27 -24.54
N SER A 240 -12.90 29.91 -24.88
CA SER A 240 -13.01 30.76 -26.07
C SER A 240 -13.29 32.16 -25.59
N ILE A 241 -12.54 33.14 -26.08
CA ILE A 241 -12.84 34.54 -25.81
C ILE A 241 -13.41 35.13 -27.10
N GLN A 242 -14.29 36.10 -26.95
CA GLN A 242 -14.79 36.93 -28.03
C GLN A 242 -14.40 38.37 -27.69
N GLY A 243 -13.64 39.01 -28.59
CA GLY A 243 -13.20 40.39 -28.44
C GLY A 243 -11.70 40.55 -28.20
N GLU A 244 -10.94 39.46 -28.00
CA GLU A 244 -9.51 39.51 -27.63
C GLU A 244 -8.53 39.95 -28.74
N SER A 245 -9.03 40.46 -29.87
CA SER A 245 -8.24 40.67 -31.08
C SER A 245 -7.14 41.72 -30.91
N ASP A 246 -7.36 42.72 -30.07
CA ASP A 246 -6.41 43.79 -29.77
C ASP A 246 -5.48 43.44 -28.59
N GLY A 247 -5.68 42.28 -27.97
CA GLY A 247 -4.92 41.80 -26.82
C GLY A 247 -5.23 42.54 -25.52
N ASN A 248 -6.36 43.25 -25.43
CA ASN A 248 -6.82 43.90 -24.21
C ASN A 248 -8.20 43.40 -23.84
N LEU A 249 -8.46 43.30 -22.53
CA LEU A 249 -9.77 42.98 -22.01
C LEU A 249 -10.63 44.25 -21.93
N GLU A 250 -11.71 44.28 -22.69
CA GLU A 250 -12.72 45.32 -22.71
C GLU A 250 -14.04 44.87 -22.05
N ASN A 251 -14.92 45.82 -21.72
CA ASN A 251 -16.19 45.53 -21.05
C ASN A 251 -17.16 44.66 -21.88
N ASN A 252 -17.08 44.78 -23.21
CA ASN A 252 -17.88 44.06 -24.20
C ASN A 252 -17.32 42.67 -24.55
N ASP A 253 -16.12 42.33 -24.06
CA ASP A 253 -15.56 41.02 -24.29
C ASP A 253 -16.33 39.94 -23.53
N ILE A 254 -16.27 38.71 -24.04
CA ILE A 254 -16.97 37.58 -23.44
C ILE A 254 -16.07 36.35 -23.44
N LEU A 255 -15.85 35.78 -22.25
CA LEU A 255 -15.22 34.48 -22.08
C LEU A 255 -16.31 33.40 -22.06
N TYR A 256 -16.18 32.41 -22.93
CA TYR A 256 -17.01 31.22 -23.01
C TYR A 256 -16.23 29.98 -22.60
N PHE A 257 -16.90 29.09 -21.90
CA PHE A 257 -16.37 27.76 -21.62
C PHE A 257 -17.49 26.75 -21.48
N TYR A 258 -17.19 25.48 -21.77
CA TYR A 258 -18.09 24.38 -21.49
C TYR A 258 -17.77 23.81 -20.10
N GLY A 259 -18.75 23.83 -19.21
CA GLY A 259 -18.64 23.27 -17.88
C GLY A 259 -19.60 22.10 -17.72
N GLN A 260 -19.10 21.01 -17.18
CA GLN A 260 -19.86 19.86 -16.73
C GLN A 260 -20.24 20.01 -15.25
N GLY A 261 -21.52 19.79 -14.94
CA GLY A 261 -22.08 19.81 -13.58
C GLY A 261 -21.83 18.52 -12.81
N ALA A 262 -22.47 18.37 -11.65
CA ALA A 262 -22.24 17.19 -10.81
C ALA A 262 -22.84 15.91 -11.43
N SER A 263 -23.97 16.06 -12.10
CA SER A 263 -24.67 15.00 -12.85
C SER A 263 -24.92 15.49 -14.27
N GLY A 264 -24.93 14.59 -15.23
CA GLY A 264 -25.07 14.96 -16.63
C GLY A 264 -24.92 13.79 -17.58
N PHE A 265 -24.79 14.08 -18.87
CA PHE A 265 -24.58 13.06 -19.90
C PHE A 265 -23.10 12.94 -20.23
N ASP A 266 -22.61 11.71 -20.21
CA ASP A 266 -21.23 11.39 -20.58
C ASP A 266 -21.25 10.59 -21.89
N GLN A 267 -20.32 10.92 -22.79
CA GLN A 267 -20.19 10.27 -24.10
C GLN A 267 -18.91 9.42 -24.13
N ASP A 268 -19.07 8.13 -24.46
CA ASP A 268 -17.97 7.23 -24.74
C ASP A 268 -18.09 6.71 -26.18
N ILE A 269 -17.28 7.28 -27.09
CA ILE A 269 -17.23 7.02 -28.54
C ILE A 269 -18.63 7.05 -29.17
N ASP A 270 -19.39 5.95 -29.10
CA ASP A 270 -20.72 5.76 -29.69
C ASP A 270 -21.86 5.63 -28.65
N LYS A 271 -21.58 5.74 -27.35
CA LYS A 271 -22.56 5.55 -26.27
C LYS A 271 -22.73 6.80 -25.43
N ILE A 272 -23.98 7.21 -25.25
CA ILE A 272 -24.35 8.26 -24.30
C ILE A 272 -24.93 7.57 -23.06
N HIS A 273 -24.43 7.94 -21.88
CA HIS A 273 -24.94 7.46 -20.61
C HIS A 273 -25.21 8.63 -19.67
N TRP A 274 -26.28 8.50 -18.87
CA TRP A 274 -26.57 9.44 -17.81
C TRP A 274 -25.73 9.10 -16.57
N HIS A 275 -24.93 10.06 -16.12
CA HIS A 275 -24.18 10.00 -14.86
C HIS A 275 -24.96 10.74 -13.78
N GLN A 276 -25.49 9.98 -12.81
CA GLN A 276 -26.11 10.54 -11.62
C GLN A 276 -25.14 10.54 -10.46
N ASN A 277 -24.79 11.73 -9.98
CA ASN A 277 -24.03 11.88 -8.75
C ASN A 277 -24.96 11.84 -7.54
N LEU A 278 -24.59 11.03 -6.55
CA LEU A 278 -25.37 10.78 -5.34
C LEU A 278 -24.86 11.53 -4.10
N TYR A 279 -23.74 12.23 -4.24
CA TYR A 279 -23.00 12.83 -3.13
C TYR A 279 -23.07 14.35 -3.14
N PHE A 280 -23.17 14.96 -4.32
CA PHE A 280 -23.23 16.40 -4.48
C PHE A 280 -23.95 16.80 -5.77
N THR A 281 -24.49 18.01 -5.78
CA THR A 281 -25.28 18.57 -6.89
C THR A 281 -24.56 19.67 -7.66
N GLU A 282 -23.37 20.06 -7.21
CA GLU A 282 -22.63 21.20 -7.75
C GLU A 282 -21.17 20.83 -8.03
N SER A 283 -20.62 21.34 -9.12
CA SER A 283 -19.24 21.16 -9.53
C SER A 283 -18.42 22.42 -9.32
N THR A 284 -17.15 22.25 -8.98
CA THR A 284 -16.22 23.36 -8.81
C THR A 284 -15.31 23.51 -10.01
N TYR A 285 -15.24 24.74 -10.51
CA TYR A 285 -14.32 25.19 -11.54
C TYR A 285 -13.51 26.36 -10.98
N TRP A 286 -12.30 26.53 -11.46
CA TRP A 286 -11.36 27.51 -10.97
C TRP A 286 -10.88 28.36 -12.14
N LEU A 287 -11.16 29.66 -12.10
CA LEU A 287 -10.59 30.60 -13.05
C LEU A 287 -9.31 31.18 -12.44
N LEU A 288 -8.20 31.12 -13.16
CA LEU A 288 -6.94 31.73 -12.78
C LEU A 288 -6.69 32.95 -13.68
N ILE A 289 -6.59 34.11 -13.04
CA ILE A 289 -6.09 35.34 -13.64
C ILE A 289 -4.61 35.45 -13.25
N PRO A 290 -3.66 35.14 -14.14
CA PRO A 290 -2.25 35.12 -13.77
C PRO A 290 -1.72 36.53 -13.49
N SER A 291 -0.78 36.65 -12.56
CA SER A 291 -0.06 37.90 -12.32
C SER A 291 0.85 38.27 -13.49
N ASN A 292 1.28 37.29 -14.29
CA ASN A 292 2.06 37.49 -15.52
C ASN A 292 1.15 37.37 -16.74
N THR A 293 0.77 38.50 -17.32
CA THR A 293 -0.12 38.60 -18.50
C THR A 293 0.53 38.16 -19.81
N SER A 294 1.84 37.89 -19.83
CA SER A 294 2.52 37.31 -21.00
C SER A 294 2.30 35.80 -21.14
N LEU A 295 1.71 35.17 -20.13
CA LEU A 295 1.35 33.75 -20.19
C LEU A 295 0.18 33.53 -21.14
N ARG A 296 0.08 32.31 -21.64
CA ARG A 296 -1.04 31.81 -22.44
C ARG A 296 -1.63 30.62 -21.69
N GLY A 297 -2.94 30.66 -21.48
CA GLY A 297 -3.73 29.47 -21.18
C GLY A 297 -4.08 28.69 -22.43
#